data_AF-A0A9J7KKC4-F1
#
_entry.id   AF-A0A9J7KKC4-F1
#
_cell.length_a   1.000
_cell.length_b   1.000
_cell.length_c   1.000
_cell.angle_alpha   90.00
_cell.angle_beta   90.00
_cell.angle_gamma   90.00
#
_symmetry.space_group_name_H-M   'P 1'
#
loop_
_entity.id
_entity.type
_entity.pdbx_description
1 polymer ?
#
loop_
_entity_poly.entity_id
_entity_poly.type
_entity_poly.pdbx_seq_one_letter_code
_entity_poly.pdbx_strand_id
1 'polypeptide(L)'
;MRLHGLLPTSDKHNYLKDFKNVYVAACGTSFYEQCLPNEFVNFGFSSTAMHWLSRGPCSLPDAVFHMVSSCEEVKEQFAKQAAQDWELILLLRARELAPGGRMVIICPADKDGYFGGGRWDSGKVNVFQKLSSMWHTFAMRGKITKEEFVNTNVFAYTRTPEEMQSPFVNEDSPVRKAGLALVRMETKHTPCAIHARWQREGGNARKHAEQFVNMLRSWSTHAFYAGLSDGRSEEEKTAILESFYNEYENEVAAAPAKYSFEHISSFLHVKKDKTAGPVH
;
A
#
# COMPACT_ATOMS: atom_id res chain seq x y z
N MET A 1 -32.92 5.49 -1.39
CA MET A 1 -31.69 5.63 -2.19
C MET A 1 -30.57 4.91 -1.44
N ARG A 2 -30.26 3.65 -1.83
CA ARG A 2 -29.18 2.84 -1.23
C ARG A 2 -27.93 3.11 -2.06
N LEU A 3 -26.94 3.81 -1.52
CA LEU A 3 -25.62 3.85 -2.18
C LEU A 3 -25.00 2.46 -2.03
N HIS A 4 -25.04 1.68 -3.11
CA HIS A 4 -24.35 0.40 -3.25
C HIS A 4 -22.90 0.65 -3.66
N GLY A 5 -22.05 0.97 -2.69
CA GLY A 5 -20.60 0.93 -2.84
C GLY A 5 -20.06 -0.43 -2.41
N LEU A 6 -19.82 -1.31 -3.38
CA LEU A 6 -18.97 -2.51 -3.28
C LEU A 6 -19.25 -3.45 -2.10
N LEU A 7 -20.35 -4.21 -2.17
CA LEU A 7 -20.51 -5.43 -1.37
C LEU A 7 -20.46 -6.65 -2.27
N PRO A 8 -19.76 -7.75 -1.88
CA PRO A 8 -19.62 -8.93 -2.71
C PRO A 8 -20.99 -9.51 -3.06
N THR A 9 -21.22 -9.66 -4.36
CA THR A 9 -22.48 -10.10 -4.97
C THR A 9 -22.64 -11.63 -5.02
N SER A 10 -21.77 -12.40 -4.38
CA SER A 10 -21.87 -13.87 -4.39
C SER A 10 -22.74 -14.42 -3.26
N ASP A 11 -23.32 -15.60 -3.45
CA ASP A 11 -24.11 -16.41 -2.48
C ASP A 11 -23.34 -16.88 -1.22
N LYS A 12 -22.20 -16.25 -0.92
CA LYS A 12 -21.42 -16.48 0.29
C LYS A 12 -21.83 -15.46 1.36
N HIS A 13 -21.70 -15.87 2.62
CA HIS A 13 -21.94 -15.05 3.82
C HIS A 13 -21.63 -13.57 3.63
N ASN A 14 -22.60 -12.73 3.93
CA ASN A 14 -22.53 -11.29 3.79
C ASN A 14 -23.09 -10.69 5.07
N TYR A 15 -22.31 -9.86 5.77
CA TYR A 15 -22.71 -9.32 7.07
C TYR A 15 -24.03 -8.54 7.03
N LEU A 16 -24.43 -7.94 5.89
CA LEU A 16 -25.74 -7.31 5.74
C LEU A 16 -26.90 -8.30 5.56
N LYS A 17 -26.62 -9.50 5.02
CA LYS A 17 -27.62 -10.58 4.89
C LYS A 17 -27.74 -11.37 6.19
N ASP A 18 -26.60 -11.63 6.83
CA ASP A 18 -26.48 -12.53 7.97
C ASP A 18 -26.87 -11.86 9.29
N PHE A 19 -26.78 -10.52 9.40
CA PHE A 19 -27.09 -9.77 10.62
C PHE A 19 -28.08 -8.63 10.34
N LYS A 20 -29.22 -8.65 11.04
CA LYS A 20 -30.32 -7.68 10.83
C LYS A 20 -30.05 -6.29 11.38
N ASN A 21 -29.09 -6.15 12.29
CA ASN A 21 -28.75 -4.93 13.02
C ASN A 21 -27.36 -4.40 12.64
N VAL A 22 -26.97 -4.57 11.37
CA VAL A 22 -25.75 -3.98 10.81
C VAL A 22 -26.12 -2.89 9.82
N TYR A 23 -25.53 -1.72 10.00
CA TYR A 23 -25.73 -0.54 9.17
C TYR A 23 -24.38 -0.14 8.56
N VAL A 24 -24.39 0.29 7.30
CA VAL A 24 -23.17 0.65 6.56
C VAL A 24 -23.18 2.14 6.25
N ALA A 25 -22.05 2.78 6.52
CA ALA A 25 -21.75 4.14 6.11
C ALA A 25 -20.40 4.14 5.36
N ALA A 26 -20.23 5.11 4.45
CA ALA A 26 -18.98 5.35 3.75
C ALA A 26 -18.53 6.79 4.01
N CYS A 27 -17.23 6.97 4.26
CA CYS A 27 -16.60 8.27 4.44
C CYS A 27 -15.57 8.45 3.32
N GLY A 28 -15.73 9.50 2.50
CA GLY A 28 -14.82 9.84 1.40
C GLY A 28 -13.67 10.77 1.81
N THR A 29 -13.49 10.99 3.11
CA THR A 29 -12.42 11.83 3.66
C THR A 29 -11.12 11.04 3.74
N SER A 30 -10.00 11.68 3.44
CA SER A 30 -8.67 11.07 3.59
C SER A 30 -8.45 10.61 5.04
N PHE A 31 -7.84 9.44 5.24
CA PHE A 31 -7.44 9.01 6.58
C PHE A 31 -6.27 9.81 7.16
N TYR A 32 -5.71 10.74 6.38
CA TYR A 32 -4.82 11.83 6.84
C TYR A 32 -5.57 13.02 7.43
N GLU A 33 -6.90 12.93 7.52
CA GLU A 33 -7.78 13.85 8.22
C GLU A 33 -8.65 13.07 9.22
N GLN A 34 -9.44 13.80 10.02
CA GLN A 34 -10.41 13.19 10.92
C GLN A 34 -11.63 12.75 10.13
N CYS A 35 -11.91 11.45 10.12
CA CYS A 35 -12.99 10.83 9.35
C CYS A 35 -14.28 10.66 10.17
N LEU A 36 -14.15 10.56 11.50
CA LEU A 36 -15.25 10.28 12.43
C LEU A 36 -15.21 11.23 13.64
N PRO A 37 -16.35 11.43 14.34
CA PRO A 37 -16.36 12.21 15.57
C PRO A 37 -15.41 11.62 16.62
N ASN A 38 -15.02 12.46 17.59
CA ASN A 38 -14.24 12.02 18.73
C ASN A 38 -14.93 10.87 19.45
N GLU A 39 -14.15 9.87 19.86
CA GLU A 39 -14.60 8.75 20.69
C GLU A 39 -15.74 7.90 20.10
N PHE A 40 -15.91 7.95 18.77
CA PHE A 40 -16.96 7.24 18.07
C PHE A 40 -16.62 5.76 17.79
N VAL A 41 -15.33 5.42 17.68
CA VAL A 41 -14.89 4.10 17.21
C VAL A 41 -14.52 3.19 18.38
N ASN A 42 -15.25 2.09 18.57
CA ASN A 42 -14.87 1.06 19.55
C ASN A 42 -13.80 0.09 19.01
N PHE A 43 -13.89 -0.25 17.72
CA PHE A 43 -12.95 -1.15 17.05
C PHE A 43 -12.60 -0.63 15.65
N GLY A 44 -11.33 -0.29 15.44
CA GLY A 44 -10.76 0.08 14.15
C GLY A 44 -10.06 -1.09 13.47
N PHE A 45 -10.17 -1.18 12.15
CA PHE A 45 -9.41 -2.12 11.35
C PHE A 45 -8.87 -1.41 10.10
N SER A 46 -7.57 -1.56 9.85
CA SER A 46 -6.94 -1.09 8.63
C SER A 46 -6.04 -2.19 8.09
N SER A 47 -6.12 -2.45 6.78
CA SER A 47 -5.26 -3.41 6.10
C SER A 47 -4.73 -2.78 4.83
N THR A 48 -3.43 -2.89 4.61
CA THR A 48 -2.73 -2.48 3.37
C THR A 48 -3.11 -1.07 2.91
N ALA A 49 -3.19 -0.11 3.84
CA ALA A 49 -3.60 1.26 3.56
C ALA A 49 -2.60 2.31 4.07
N MET A 50 -2.18 2.21 5.34
CA MET A 50 -1.36 3.23 6.01
C MET A 50 0.12 3.27 5.56
N HIS A 51 0.47 2.52 4.51
CA HIS A 51 1.77 2.58 3.82
C HIS A 51 1.76 3.58 2.65
N TRP A 52 0.58 3.96 2.13
CA TRP A 52 0.43 5.05 1.16
C TRP A 52 0.67 6.38 1.82
N LEU A 53 1.51 7.24 1.26
CA LEU A 53 1.84 8.56 1.83
C LEU A 53 0.75 9.59 1.54
N SER A 54 0.68 10.63 2.38
CA SER A 54 -0.28 11.74 2.20
C SER A 54 0.07 12.62 0.99
N ARG A 55 1.35 12.68 0.63
CA ARG A 55 1.86 13.42 -0.52
C ARG A 55 3.21 12.86 -0.98
N GLY A 56 3.57 13.17 -2.23
CA GLY A 56 4.92 12.96 -2.74
C GLY A 56 5.90 13.98 -2.17
N PRO A 57 6.98 13.55 -1.50
CA PRO A 57 7.94 14.48 -0.90
C PRO A 57 8.90 15.10 -1.93
N CYS A 58 9.23 14.35 -2.98
CA CYS A 58 10.08 14.79 -4.10
C CYS A 58 9.85 13.89 -5.33
N SER A 59 10.35 14.32 -6.49
CA SER A 59 10.37 13.52 -7.71
C SER A 59 11.47 12.46 -7.67
N LEU A 60 11.23 11.31 -8.32
CA LEU A 60 12.21 10.24 -8.47
C LEU A 60 12.89 10.33 -9.85
N PRO A 61 14.17 10.71 -9.93
CA PRO A 61 14.84 10.90 -11.22
C PRO A 61 15.21 9.59 -11.92
N ASP A 62 15.32 8.49 -11.19
CA ASP A 62 15.92 7.22 -11.63
C ASP A 62 15.01 5.99 -11.40
N ALA A 63 13.86 6.15 -10.75
CA ALA A 63 12.96 5.06 -10.40
C ALA A 63 11.49 5.52 -10.34
N VAL A 64 10.56 4.58 -10.26
CA VAL A 64 9.13 4.87 -10.00
C VAL A 64 8.81 4.74 -8.50
N PHE A 65 9.63 3.99 -7.76
CA PHE A 65 9.50 3.74 -6.33
C PHE A 65 10.79 4.13 -5.61
N HIS A 66 10.71 4.92 -4.53
CA HIS A 66 11.91 5.36 -3.79
C HIS A 66 12.75 4.21 -3.23
N MET A 67 12.11 3.08 -2.85
CA MET A 67 12.79 1.88 -2.31
C MET A 67 13.86 1.31 -3.27
N VAL A 68 13.73 1.57 -4.57
CA VAL A 68 14.67 1.10 -5.61
C VAL A 68 15.41 2.25 -6.28
N SER A 69 15.32 3.46 -5.74
CA SER A 69 16.16 4.58 -6.17
C SER A 69 17.60 4.39 -5.67
N SER A 70 18.55 4.85 -6.47
CA SER A 70 19.96 4.96 -6.08
C SER A 70 20.26 6.24 -5.30
N CYS A 71 19.33 7.21 -5.27
CA CYS A 71 19.50 8.49 -4.59
C CYS A 71 19.07 8.38 -3.12
N GLU A 72 20.04 8.52 -2.22
CA GLU A 72 19.80 8.38 -0.79
C GLU A 72 19.02 9.57 -0.21
N GLU A 73 19.26 10.77 -0.74
CA GLU A 73 18.55 12.00 -0.36
C GLU A 73 17.04 11.88 -0.65
N VAL A 74 16.65 11.15 -1.70
CA VAL A 74 15.25 10.87 -1.99
C VAL A 74 14.67 9.88 -0.98
N LYS A 75 15.39 8.80 -0.64
CA LYS A 75 14.92 7.84 0.37
C LYS A 75 14.73 8.50 1.73
N GLU A 76 15.65 9.36 2.15
CA GLU A 76 15.55 10.12 3.40
C GLU A 76 14.31 11.03 3.43
N GLN A 77 14.01 11.70 2.31
CA GLN A 77 12.82 12.55 2.19
C GLN A 77 11.52 11.72 2.29
N PHE A 78 11.48 10.54 1.68
CA PHE A 78 10.37 9.60 1.80
C PHE A 78 10.22 9.07 3.23
N ALA A 79 11.31 8.70 3.90
CA ALA A 79 11.30 8.27 5.30
C ALA A 79 10.77 9.37 6.23
N LYS A 80 11.19 10.62 6.02
CA LYS A 80 10.70 11.77 6.79
C LYS A 80 9.20 12.00 6.60
N GLN A 81 8.71 11.97 5.36
CA GLN A 81 7.27 12.10 5.08
C GLN A 81 6.49 10.93 5.70
N ALA A 82 7.00 9.70 5.60
CA ALA A 82 6.38 8.53 6.19
C ALA A 82 6.31 8.60 7.72
N ALA A 83 7.32 9.13 8.39
CA ALA A 83 7.31 9.32 9.84
C ALA A 83 6.23 10.33 10.26
N GLN A 84 6.15 11.47 9.57
CA GLN A 84 5.13 12.50 9.80
C GLN A 84 3.71 11.95 9.59
N ASP A 85 3.50 11.25 8.48
CA ASP A 85 2.23 10.62 8.13
C ASP A 85 1.79 9.56 9.14
N TRP A 86 2.75 8.80 9.68
CA TRP A 86 2.46 7.77 10.67
C TRP A 86 2.00 8.35 12.00
N GLU A 87 2.73 9.35 12.50
CA GLU A 87 2.33 10.07 13.71
C GLU A 87 0.96 10.73 13.52
N LEU A 88 0.74 11.43 12.40
CA LEU A 88 -0.53 12.09 12.08
C LEU A 88 -1.70 11.10 12.09
N ILE A 89 -1.58 9.98 11.37
CA ILE A 89 -2.61 8.94 11.34
C ILE A 89 -2.91 8.47 12.77
N LEU A 90 -1.88 8.12 13.55
CA LEU A 90 -2.08 7.59 14.90
C LEU A 90 -2.77 8.61 15.81
N LEU A 91 -2.41 9.88 15.74
CA LEU A 91 -3.06 10.95 16.50
C LEU A 91 -4.52 11.16 16.11
N LEU A 92 -4.85 11.11 14.82
CA LEU A 92 -6.23 11.20 14.35
C LEU A 92 -7.06 10.00 14.82
N ARG A 93 -6.51 8.78 14.71
CA ARG A 93 -7.17 7.58 15.22
C ARG A 93 -7.30 7.58 16.75
N ALA A 94 -6.36 8.20 17.47
CA ALA A 94 -6.47 8.38 18.92
C ALA A 94 -7.66 9.27 19.30
N ARG A 95 -7.95 10.32 18.53
CA ARG A 95 -9.14 11.16 18.74
C ARG A 95 -10.43 10.38 18.50
N GLU A 96 -10.48 9.64 17.40
CA GLU A 96 -11.68 8.90 16.96
C GLU A 96 -11.99 7.67 17.83
N LEU A 97 -10.98 6.99 18.39
CA LEU A 97 -11.18 5.83 19.25
C LEU A 97 -11.86 6.21 20.58
N ALA A 98 -12.87 5.44 20.98
CA ALA A 98 -13.47 5.54 22.29
C ALA A 98 -12.47 5.15 23.40
N PRO A 99 -12.62 5.64 24.65
CA PRO A 99 -11.82 5.15 25.78
C PRO A 99 -11.92 3.62 25.91
N GLY A 100 -10.78 2.93 25.93
CA GLY A 100 -10.72 1.47 25.92
C GLY A 100 -10.92 0.81 24.55
N GLY A 101 -11.16 1.60 23.49
CA GLY A 101 -11.26 1.15 22.11
C GLY A 101 -9.96 0.53 21.61
N ARG A 102 -10.07 -0.28 20.56
CA ARG A 102 -8.96 -1.03 19.98
C ARG A 102 -8.87 -0.80 18.49
N MET A 103 -7.67 -0.94 17.94
CA MET A 103 -7.43 -0.90 16.51
C MET A 103 -6.46 -1.99 16.10
N VAL A 104 -6.76 -2.66 15.00
CA VAL A 104 -5.86 -3.61 14.34
C VAL A 104 -5.38 -2.99 13.03
N ILE A 105 -4.06 -2.92 12.84
CA ILE A 105 -3.44 -2.40 11.63
C ILE A 105 -2.59 -3.49 11.02
N ILE A 106 -2.80 -3.76 9.73
CA ILE A 106 -2.01 -4.69 8.93
C ILE A 106 -1.39 -3.87 7.80
N CYS A 107 -0.07 -3.80 7.70
CA CYS A 107 0.61 -3.09 6.61
C CYS A 107 1.85 -3.85 6.15
N PRO A 108 2.23 -3.72 4.87
CA PRO A 108 3.53 -4.16 4.39
C PRO A 108 4.63 -3.56 5.26
N ALA A 109 5.63 -4.37 5.58
CA ALA A 109 6.77 -3.99 6.41
C ALA A 109 8.07 -4.41 5.73
N ASP A 110 9.08 -3.55 5.83
CA ASP A 110 10.41 -3.84 5.35
C ASP A 110 11.20 -4.47 6.50
N LYS A 111 11.41 -5.77 6.44
CA LYS A 111 12.23 -6.48 7.42
C LYS A 111 13.46 -7.04 6.71
N ASP A 112 14.64 -6.59 7.13
CA ASP A 112 15.92 -7.03 6.57
C ASP A 112 16.04 -6.80 5.04
N GLY A 113 15.49 -5.67 4.54
CA GLY A 113 15.52 -5.31 3.11
C GLY A 113 14.51 -6.10 2.26
N TYR A 114 13.43 -6.57 2.87
CA TYR A 114 12.41 -7.38 2.22
C TYR A 114 11.23 -6.53 1.79
N PHE A 115 11.25 -6.04 0.55
CA PHE A 115 10.15 -5.30 -0.08
C PHE A 115 9.87 -5.81 -1.50
N GLY A 116 8.66 -5.59 -2.00
CA GLY A 116 8.33 -5.77 -3.42
C GLY A 116 8.47 -7.18 -4.00
N GLY A 117 8.31 -8.26 -3.21
CA GLY A 117 8.42 -9.65 -3.70
C GLY A 117 9.62 -10.43 -3.17
N GLY A 118 10.48 -9.82 -2.35
CA GLY A 118 11.60 -10.49 -1.66
C GLY A 118 12.86 -9.65 -1.62
N ARG A 119 13.91 -10.20 -0.98
CA ARG A 119 15.26 -9.62 -1.07
C ARG A 119 15.79 -9.72 -2.50
N TRP A 120 16.64 -8.77 -2.86
CA TRP A 120 17.34 -8.76 -4.15
C TRP A 120 18.07 -10.08 -4.49
N ASP A 121 18.59 -10.76 -3.46
CA ASP A 121 19.38 -11.99 -3.59
C ASP A 121 18.56 -13.29 -3.64
N SER A 122 17.24 -13.22 -3.55
CA SER A 122 16.36 -14.38 -3.38
C SER A 122 16.09 -15.20 -4.65
N GLY A 123 16.65 -14.80 -5.80
CA GLY A 123 16.37 -15.41 -7.11
C GLY A 123 14.96 -15.14 -7.65
N LYS A 124 14.16 -14.33 -6.94
CA LYS A 124 12.85 -13.81 -7.36
C LYS A 124 13.00 -12.42 -7.98
N VAL A 125 12.06 -12.06 -8.84
CA VAL A 125 12.01 -10.71 -9.40
C VAL A 125 11.38 -9.77 -8.38
N ASN A 126 12.12 -8.73 -7.99
CA ASN A 126 11.57 -7.60 -7.24
C ASN A 126 10.66 -6.77 -8.16
N VAL A 127 9.38 -6.70 -7.83
CA VAL A 127 8.34 -6.07 -8.65
C VAL A 127 8.55 -4.55 -8.77
N PHE A 128 8.99 -3.88 -7.70
CA PHE A 128 9.21 -2.43 -7.74
C PHE A 128 10.39 -2.06 -8.66
N GLN A 129 11.48 -2.84 -8.59
CA GLN A 129 12.58 -2.70 -9.54
C GLN A 129 12.09 -2.97 -10.97
N LYS A 130 11.34 -4.06 -11.14
CA LYS A 130 10.92 -4.50 -12.47
C LYS A 130 10.05 -3.43 -13.15
N LEU A 131 9.04 -2.94 -12.46
CA LEU A 131 8.17 -1.86 -12.96
C LEU A 131 8.98 -0.59 -13.28
N SER A 132 9.90 -0.19 -12.40
CA SER A 132 10.77 0.97 -12.65
C SER A 132 11.65 0.78 -13.89
N SER A 133 12.29 -0.39 -14.04
CA SER A 133 13.16 -0.70 -15.17
C SER A 133 12.42 -0.78 -16.50
N MET A 134 11.19 -1.30 -16.50
CA MET A 134 10.34 -1.37 -17.68
C MET A 134 9.89 0.02 -18.11
N TRP A 135 9.51 0.88 -17.15
CA TRP A 135 9.11 2.25 -17.44
C TRP A 135 10.29 3.08 -17.96
N HIS A 136 11.47 2.89 -17.39
CA HIS A 136 12.70 3.48 -17.90
C HIS A 136 13.00 3.02 -19.33
N THR A 137 12.79 1.73 -19.62
CA THR A 137 12.94 1.18 -20.97
C THR A 137 11.95 1.81 -21.95
N PHE A 138 10.72 2.12 -21.52
CA PHE A 138 9.75 2.86 -22.34
C PHE A 138 10.25 4.27 -22.68
N ALA A 139 10.88 4.97 -21.73
CA ALA A 139 11.49 6.27 -21.97
C ALA A 139 12.67 6.17 -22.95
N MET A 140 13.56 5.19 -22.76
CA MET A 140 14.70 4.94 -23.66
C MET A 140 14.28 4.60 -25.09
N ARG A 141 13.12 3.94 -25.25
CA ARG A 141 12.53 3.61 -26.57
C ARG A 141 11.68 4.74 -27.16
N GLY A 142 11.56 5.89 -26.48
CA GLY A 142 10.76 7.02 -26.92
C GLY A 142 9.24 6.80 -26.88
N LYS A 143 8.76 5.76 -26.17
CA LYS A 143 7.32 5.55 -25.95
C LYS A 143 6.73 6.59 -25.00
N ILE A 144 7.55 7.03 -24.04
CA ILE A 144 7.27 8.14 -23.12
C ILE A 144 8.47 9.10 -23.12
N THR A 145 8.27 10.33 -22.67
CA THR A 145 9.36 11.28 -22.50
C THR A 145 10.13 11.03 -21.20
N LYS A 146 11.32 11.62 -21.07
CA LYS A 146 12.07 11.62 -19.80
C LYS A 146 11.29 12.33 -18.69
N GLU A 147 10.58 13.41 -19.01
CA GLU A 147 9.75 14.13 -18.05
C GLU A 147 8.60 13.26 -17.55
N GLU A 148 7.92 12.52 -18.43
CA GLU A 148 6.85 11.60 -18.05
C GLU A 148 7.34 10.47 -17.14
N PHE A 149 8.55 9.97 -17.39
CA PHE A 149 9.21 9.03 -16.48
C PHE A 149 9.42 9.64 -15.09
N VAL A 150 10.01 10.84 -14.99
CA VAL A 150 10.27 11.54 -13.72
C VAL A 150 8.97 11.90 -12.98
N ASN A 151 7.89 12.14 -13.71
CA ASN A 151 6.58 12.46 -13.14
C ASN A 151 5.83 11.22 -12.65
N THR A 152 6.18 10.02 -13.13
CA THR A 152 5.58 8.76 -12.68
C THR A 152 6.16 8.31 -11.34
N ASN A 153 5.44 8.59 -10.26
CA ASN A 153 5.89 8.28 -8.90
C ASN A 153 4.80 7.53 -8.12
N VAL A 154 5.17 6.45 -7.45
CA VAL A 154 4.30 5.74 -6.51
C VAL A 154 4.65 6.15 -5.08
N PHE A 155 3.77 6.91 -4.44
CA PHE A 155 3.98 7.42 -3.09
C PHE A 155 3.56 6.42 -2.02
N ALA A 156 4.38 5.36 -1.87
CA ALA A 156 4.24 4.36 -0.83
C ALA A 156 5.56 4.20 -0.07
N TYR A 157 5.47 3.93 1.24
CA TYR A 157 6.61 3.68 2.11
C TYR A 157 6.40 2.42 2.94
N THR A 158 7.34 1.48 2.82
CA THR A 158 7.32 0.22 3.56
C THR A 158 8.16 0.40 4.82
N ARG A 159 7.50 0.59 5.97
CA ARG A 159 8.19 0.86 7.25
C ARG A 159 8.86 -0.39 7.80
N THR A 160 10.00 -0.21 8.46
CA THR A 160 10.60 -1.24 9.29
C THR A 160 9.75 -1.52 10.54
N PRO A 161 9.86 -2.71 11.15
CA PRO A 161 9.20 -3.00 12.41
C PRO A 161 9.51 -1.96 13.50
N GLU A 162 10.76 -1.50 13.53
CA GLU A 162 11.26 -0.50 14.48
C GLU A 162 10.61 0.86 14.26
N GLU A 163 10.53 1.34 13.01
CA GLU A 163 9.81 2.56 12.65
C GLU A 163 8.32 2.50 13.01
N MET A 164 7.68 1.34 12.78
CA MET A 164 6.26 1.17 13.12
C MET A 164 6.02 1.21 14.64
N GLN A 165 6.93 0.63 15.43
CA GLN A 165 6.81 0.54 16.88
C GLN A 165 7.19 1.85 17.60
N SER A 166 8.11 2.63 17.02
CA SER A 166 8.72 3.82 17.64
C SER A 166 7.73 4.77 18.33
N PRO A 167 6.58 5.16 17.71
CA PRO A 167 5.64 6.09 18.34
C PRO A 167 4.98 5.57 19.62
N PHE A 168 5.00 4.26 19.88
CA PHE A 168 4.38 3.64 21.05
C PHE A 168 5.35 3.41 22.21
N VAL A 169 6.65 3.36 21.93
CA VAL A 169 7.69 3.04 22.92
C VAL A 169 8.43 4.27 23.44
N ASN A 170 8.51 5.34 22.64
CA ASN A 170 9.08 6.60 23.10
C ASN A 170 8.13 7.29 24.08
N GLU A 171 8.58 7.53 25.32
CA GLU A 171 7.77 8.16 26.37
C GLU A 171 7.32 9.58 26.00
N ASP A 172 8.14 10.28 25.22
CA ASP A 172 7.86 11.64 24.80
C ASP A 172 6.99 11.74 23.54
N SER A 173 6.69 10.61 22.90
CA SER A 173 5.88 10.55 21.69
C SER A 173 4.49 11.17 21.90
N PRO A 174 4.05 12.07 20.99
CA PRO A 174 2.68 12.57 20.97
C PRO A 174 1.63 11.45 20.94
N VAL A 175 1.92 10.34 20.24
CA VAL A 175 1.01 9.19 20.13
C VAL A 175 0.75 8.53 21.49
N ARG A 176 1.82 8.33 22.28
CA ARG A 176 1.69 7.74 23.61
C ARG A 176 1.00 8.71 24.57
N LYS A 177 1.35 10.00 24.50
CA LYS A 177 0.68 11.08 25.26
C LYS A 177 -0.82 11.19 24.92
N ALA A 178 -1.21 10.88 23.68
CA ALA A 178 -2.61 10.77 23.25
C ALA A 178 -3.32 9.49 23.74
N GLY A 179 -2.65 8.64 24.52
CA GLY A 179 -3.22 7.47 25.17
C GLY A 179 -3.27 6.22 24.30
N LEU A 180 -2.54 6.17 23.18
CA LEU A 180 -2.39 4.94 22.40
C LEU A 180 -1.24 4.09 22.92
N ALA A 181 -1.54 2.82 23.18
CA ALA A 181 -0.59 1.82 23.61
C ALA A 181 -0.56 0.64 22.63
N LEU A 182 0.64 0.19 22.28
CA LEU A 182 0.84 -1.03 21.50
C LEU A 182 0.67 -2.24 22.41
N VAL A 183 -0.37 -3.04 22.18
CA VAL A 183 -0.66 -4.27 22.94
C VAL A 183 0.19 -5.42 22.43
N ARG A 184 0.30 -5.55 21.10
CA ARG A 184 1.08 -6.58 20.44
C ARG A 184 1.47 -6.10 19.04
N MET A 185 2.67 -6.46 18.62
CA MET A 185 3.07 -6.39 17.23
C MET A 185 3.77 -7.69 16.83
N GLU A 186 3.49 -8.16 15.61
CA GLU A 186 4.22 -9.28 15.01
C GLU A 186 4.39 -9.05 13.52
N THR A 187 5.50 -9.55 12.97
CA THR A 187 5.74 -9.59 11.52
C THR A 187 5.51 -11.00 11.02
N LYS A 188 4.77 -11.17 9.93
CA LYS A 188 4.56 -12.46 9.28
C LYS A 188 4.83 -12.38 7.79
N HIS A 189 5.38 -13.47 7.25
CA HIS A 189 5.44 -13.66 5.81
C HIS A 189 4.02 -13.81 5.24
N THR A 190 3.73 -13.00 4.23
CA THR A 190 2.46 -13.02 3.51
C THR A 190 2.73 -13.58 2.12
N PRO A 191 2.32 -14.82 1.83
CA PRO A 191 2.58 -15.44 0.53
C PRO A 191 1.75 -14.77 -0.57
N CYS A 192 2.31 -14.69 -1.77
CA CYS A 192 1.55 -14.28 -2.94
C CYS A 192 0.54 -15.38 -3.30
N ALA A 193 -0.75 -15.14 -3.08
CA ALA A 193 -1.81 -16.12 -3.33
C ALA A 193 -1.82 -16.63 -4.78
N ILE A 194 -1.52 -15.74 -5.74
CA ILE A 194 -1.48 -16.05 -7.18
C ILE A 194 -0.29 -16.98 -7.48
N HIS A 195 0.88 -16.69 -6.92
CA HIS A 195 2.06 -17.55 -7.03
C HIS A 195 1.88 -18.88 -6.32
N ALA A 196 1.33 -18.88 -5.10
CA ALA A 196 1.07 -20.09 -4.33
C ALA A 196 0.07 -21.01 -5.05
N ARG A 197 -0.95 -20.45 -5.72
CA ARG A 197 -1.84 -21.22 -6.59
C ARG A 197 -1.08 -21.84 -7.76
N TRP A 198 -0.26 -21.06 -8.45
CA TRP A 198 0.58 -21.57 -9.55
C TRP A 198 1.50 -22.71 -9.12
N GLN A 199 2.15 -22.62 -7.96
CA GLN A 199 3.01 -23.69 -7.45
C GLN A 199 2.25 -24.98 -7.14
N ARG A 200 1.00 -24.88 -6.69
CA ARG A 200 0.17 -26.06 -6.37
C ARG A 200 -0.50 -26.68 -7.60
N GLU A 201 -1.00 -25.86 -8.50
CA GLU A 201 -1.91 -26.28 -9.58
C GLU A 201 -1.26 -26.23 -10.97
N GLY A 202 -0.18 -25.46 -11.13
CA GLY A 202 0.40 -25.16 -12.43
C GLY A 202 -0.60 -24.52 -13.39
N GLY A 203 -0.54 -24.95 -14.66
CA GLY A 203 -1.56 -24.65 -15.66
C GLY A 203 -1.13 -23.63 -16.71
N ASN A 204 -2.09 -22.82 -17.17
CA ASN A 204 -1.87 -21.87 -18.25
C ASN A 204 -1.04 -20.67 -17.76
N ALA A 205 0.20 -20.58 -18.24
CA ALA A 205 1.14 -19.52 -17.88
C ALA A 205 0.63 -18.11 -18.23
N ARG A 206 -0.10 -17.96 -19.34
CA ARG A 206 -0.70 -16.68 -19.72
C ARG A 206 -1.79 -16.25 -18.74
N LYS A 207 -2.69 -17.17 -18.37
CA LYS A 207 -3.73 -16.89 -17.38
C LYS A 207 -3.14 -16.54 -16.01
N HIS A 208 -2.05 -17.19 -15.62
CA HIS A 208 -1.32 -16.83 -14.40
C HIS A 208 -0.73 -15.40 -14.49
N ALA A 209 -0.09 -15.08 -15.62
CA ALA A 209 0.49 -13.76 -15.86
C ALA A 209 -0.58 -12.66 -15.84
N GLU A 210 -1.69 -12.86 -16.53
CA GLU A 210 -2.85 -11.96 -16.52
C GLU A 210 -3.33 -11.71 -15.08
N GLN A 211 -3.50 -12.76 -14.27
CA GLN A 211 -3.94 -12.60 -12.89
C GLN A 211 -2.92 -11.85 -12.04
N PHE A 212 -1.63 -12.18 -12.19
CA PHE A 212 -0.54 -11.53 -11.46
C PHE A 212 -0.43 -10.05 -11.82
N VAL A 213 -0.40 -9.72 -13.11
CA VAL A 213 -0.30 -8.33 -13.57
C VAL A 213 -1.56 -7.55 -13.23
N ASN A 214 -2.76 -8.13 -13.33
CA ASN A 214 -3.99 -7.46 -12.88
C ASN A 214 -3.97 -7.08 -11.39
N MET A 215 -3.37 -7.91 -10.54
CA MET A 215 -3.16 -7.55 -9.13
C MET A 215 -2.27 -6.30 -9.01
N LEU A 216 -1.21 -6.20 -9.81
CA LEU A 216 -0.34 -5.01 -9.82
C LEU A 216 -1.04 -3.78 -10.40
N ARG A 217 -1.82 -3.95 -11.47
CA ARG A 217 -2.63 -2.88 -12.10
C ARG A 217 -3.57 -2.23 -11.10
N SER A 218 -4.17 -3.01 -10.20
CA SER A 218 -5.16 -2.52 -9.23
C SER A 218 -4.66 -1.40 -8.31
N TRP A 219 -3.34 -1.33 -8.06
CA TRP A 219 -2.75 -0.32 -7.18
C TRP A 219 -1.69 0.56 -7.86
N SER A 220 -1.23 0.23 -9.08
CA SER A 220 -0.19 1.02 -9.76
C SER A 220 -0.71 1.93 -10.87
N THR A 221 -1.79 1.54 -11.56
CA THR A 221 -2.22 2.20 -12.82
C THR A 221 -2.38 3.70 -12.70
N HIS A 222 -2.92 4.18 -11.58
CA HIS A 222 -3.15 5.60 -11.34
C HIS A 222 -1.86 6.43 -11.37
N ALA A 223 -0.75 5.91 -10.83
CA ALA A 223 0.53 6.61 -10.80
C ALA A 223 1.18 6.68 -12.19
N PHE A 224 1.13 5.57 -12.94
CA PHE A 224 1.62 5.52 -14.31
C PHE A 224 0.83 6.43 -15.24
N TYR A 225 -0.49 6.46 -15.07
CA TYR A 225 -1.36 7.38 -15.79
C TYR A 225 -1.06 8.85 -15.44
N ALA A 226 -0.94 9.17 -14.15
CA ALA A 226 -0.70 10.53 -13.68
C ALA A 226 0.66 11.11 -14.09
N GLY A 227 1.64 10.25 -14.38
CA GLY A 227 2.94 10.70 -14.88
C GLY A 227 2.96 11.07 -16.37
N LEU A 228 1.96 10.65 -17.15
CA LEU A 228 1.86 11.01 -18.57
C LEU A 228 1.39 12.45 -18.76
N SER A 229 1.90 13.12 -19.78
CA SER A 229 1.60 14.53 -20.07
C SER A 229 0.11 14.77 -20.31
N ASP A 230 -0.40 15.90 -19.81
CA ASP A 230 -1.75 16.39 -20.12
C ASP A 230 -1.91 16.80 -21.60
N GLY A 231 -0.82 16.90 -22.35
CA GLY A 231 -0.84 17.09 -23.80
C GLY A 231 -1.21 15.83 -24.60
N ARG A 232 -1.21 14.65 -23.97
CA ARG A 232 -1.64 13.39 -24.62
C ARG A 232 -3.15 13.23 -24.56
N SER A 233 -3.72 12.62 -25.59
CA SER A 233 -5.12 12.20 -25.56
C SER A 233 -5.33 11.03 -24.59
N GLU A 234 -6.58 10.83 -24.17
CA GLU A 234 -6.94 9.69 -23.31
C GLU A 234 -6.66 8.34 -23.99
N GLU A 235 -6.85 8.27 -25.31
CA GLU A 235 -6.53 7.10 -26.12
C GLU A 235 -5.03 6.82 -26.12
N GLU A 236 -4.19 7.85 -26.24
CA GLU A 236 -2.73 7.71 -26.17
C GLU A 236 -2.28 7.24 -24.79
N LYS A 237 -2.80 7.87 -23.72
CA LYS A 237 -2.49 7.45 -22.33
C LYS A 237 -2.88 5.99 -22.11
N THR A 238 -4.09 5.61 -22.52
CA THR A 238 -4.59 4.23 -22.42
C THR A 238 -3.72 3.26 -23.22
N ALA A 239 -3.37 3.58 -24.47
CA ALA A 239 -2.56 2.73 -25.33
C ALA A 239 -1.15 2.47 -24.76
N ILE A 240 -0.52 3.50 -24.16
CA ILE A 240 0.78 3.36 -23.50
C ILE A 240 0.70 2.40 -22.31
N LEU A 241 -0.31 2.59 -21.45
CA LEU A 241 -0.49 1.75 -20.27
C LEU A 241 -0.81 0.30 -20.65
N GLU A 242 -1.68 0.08 -21.64
CA GLU A 242 -1.94 -1.25 -22.15
C GLU A 242 -0.68 -1.88 -22.75
N SER A 243 0.11 -1.13 -23.53
CA SER A 243 1.39 -1.64 -24.02
C SER A 243 2.34 -2.03 -22.88
N PHE A 244 2.40 -1.23 -21.81
CA PHE A 244 3.26 -1.47 -20.66
C PHE A 244 2.89 -2.75 -19.91
N TYR A 245 1.61 -2.90 -19.55
CA TYR A 245 1.15 -4.08 -18.83
C TYR A 245 1.16 -5.34 -19.70
N ASN A 246 0.89 -5.23 -21.01
CA ASN A 246 1.00 -6.36 -21.93
C ASN A 246 2.47 -6.85 -22.08
N GLU A 247 3.43 -5.93 -22.16
CA GLU A 247 4.86 -6.31 -22.12
C GLU A 247 5.19 -7.04 -20.82
N TYR A 248 4.65 -6.57 -19.68
CA TYR A 248 4.92 -7.23 -18.40
C TYR A 248 4.26 -8.62 -18.31
N GLU A 249 3.03 -8.77 -18.79
CA GLU A 249 2.35 -10.07 -18.87
C GLU A 249 3.13 -11.06 -19.73
N ASN A 250 3.71 -10.62 -20.85
CA ASN A 250 4.56 -11.47 -21.69
C ASN A 250 5.78 -11.98 -20.91
N GLU A 251 6.45 -11.10 -20.16
CA GLU A 251 7.60 -11.49 -19.35
C GLU A 251 7.24 -12.44 -18.20
N VAL A 252 6.10 -12.20 -17.54
CA VAL A 252 5.60 -13.09 -16.47
C VAL A 252 5.22 -14.46 -17.04
N ALA A 253 4.55 -14.50 -18.20
CA ALA A 253 4.17 -15.75 -18.85
C ALA A 253 5.38 -16.58 -19.31
N ALA A 254 6.49 -15.93 -19.68
CA ALA A 254 7.72 -16.60 -20.09
C ALA A 254 8.47 -17.25 -18.91
N ALA A 255 8.33 -16.73 -17.68
CA ALA A 255 8.96 -17.29 -16.50
C ALA A 255 8.10 -17.17 -15.22
N PRO A 256 6.90 -17.80 -15.15
CA PRO A 256 5.94 -17.60 -14.06
C PRO A 256 6.51 -17.86 -12.66
N ALA A 257 7.42 -18.83 -12.54
CA ALA A 257 8.05 -19.21 -11.27
C ALA A 257 8.96 -18.12 -10.67
N LYS A 258 9.41 -17.14 -11.46
CA LYS A 258 10.26 -16.03 -11.01
C LYS A 258 9.47 -14.88 -10.40
N TYR A 259 8.18 -14.77 -10.71
CA TYR A 259 7.35 -13.64 -10.32
C TYR A 259 6.46 -14.01 -9.14
N SER A 260 6.64 -13.28 -8.05
CA SER A 260 5.90 -13.40 -6.79
C SER A 260 5.80 -12.01 -6.17
N PHE A 261 4.70 -11.74 -5.48
CA PHE A 261 4.53 -10.52 -4.68
C PHE A 261 4.34 -10.88 -3.20
N GLU A 262 5.20 -11.79 -2.74
CA GLU A 262 5.33 -12.09 -1.33
C GLU A 262 5.97 -10.91 -0.59
N HIS A 263 5.50 -10.66 0.63
CA HIS A 263 5.96 -9.53 1.43
C HIS A 263 5.88 -9.89 2.91
N ILE A 264 6.65 -9.18 3.73
CA ILE A 264 6.45 -9.20 5.16
C ILE A 264 5.32 -8.21 5.47
N SER A 265 4.39 -8.62 6.32
CA SER A 265 3.35 -7.76 6.86
C SER A 265 3.53 -7.64 8.36
N SER A 266 3.42 -6.42 8.87
CA SER A 266 3.30 -6.13 10.29
C SER A 266 1.83 -6.14 10.71
N PHE A 267 1.54 -6.81 11.81
CA PHE A 267 0.23 -6.90 12.45
C PHE A 267 0.34 -6.20 13.79
N LEU A 268 -0.31 -5.04 13.91
CA LEU A 268 -0.31 -4.24 15.12
C LEU A 268 -1.67 -4.33 15.77
N HIS A 269 -1.68 -4.55 17.08
CA HIS A 269 -2.83 -4.41 17.94
C HIS A 269 -2.59 -3.23 18.87
N VAL A 270 -3.36 -2.17 18.68
CA VAL A 270 -3.29 -0.93 19.45
C VAL A 270 -4.54 -0.79 20.31
N LYS A 271 -4.40 -0.21 21.50
CA LYS A 271 -5.51 0.11 22.40
C LYS A 271 -5.41 1.57 22.84
N LYS A 272 -6.57 2.24 22.99
CA LYS A 272 -6.67 3.53 23.67
C LYS A 272 -6.91 3.32 25.17
N ASP A 273 -6.15 4.03 26.00
CA ASP A 273 -6.32 3.96 27.45
C ASP A 273 -7.68 4.49 27.91
N LYS A 274 -8.22 3.87 28.96
CA LYS A 274 -9.56 4.21 29.49
C LYS A 274 -9.60 5.55 30.20
N THR A 275 -8.45 6.04 30.65
CA THR A 275 -8.28 7.28 31.42
C THR A 275 -7.69 8.41 30.59
N ALA A 276 -7.44 8.18 29.30
CA ALA A 276 -7.01 9.24 28.41
C ALA A 276 -8.15 10.27 28.30
N GLY A 277 -7.88 11.52 28.68
CA GLY A 277 -8.83 12.62 28.50
C GLY A 277 -9.07 12.89 27.01
N PRO A 278 -10.07 13.73 26.68
CA PRO A 278 -10.32 14.12 25.28
C PRO A 278 -9.05 14.73 24.68
N VAL A 279 -8.64 14.21 23.52
CA VAL A 279 -7.52 14.74 22.75
C VAL A 279 -8.02 16.00 22.03
N HIS A 280 -7.58 17.17 22.50
CA HIS A 280 -7.93 18.48 21.94
C HIS A 280 -7.07 18.82 20.72
#